data_AF-D8RR51-F1
#
_entry.id   AF-D8RR51-F1
#
_cell.length_a   1.000
_cell.length_b   1.000
_cell.length_c   1.000
_cell.angle_alpha   90.00
_cell.angle_beta   90.00
_cell.angle_gamma   90.00
#
_symmetry.space_group_name_H-M   'P 1'
#
loop_
_entity.id
_entity.type
_entity.pdbx_description
1 polymer ?
#
loop_
_entity_poly.entity_id
_entity_poly.type
_entity_poly.pdbx_seq_one_letter_code
_entity_poly.pdbx_strand_id
1 'polypeptide(L)' 'MKIITSVVLCLFLINSVSIKVLAQDGSCSAAKLCQSGYCCSKFGYCGTTDAYCGSGNCASQCPG' A
#
# COMPACT_ATOMS: atom_id res chain seq x y z
N MET A 1 7.41 41.86 -11.43
CA MET A 1 6.33 41.69 -10.43
C MET A 1 5.43 40.50 -10.76
N LYS A 2 4.70 40.45 -11.89
CA LYS A 2 3.86 39.30 -12.30
C LYS A 2 4.56 37.92 -12.31
N ILE A 3 5.79 37.85 -12.83
CA ILE A 3 6.59 36.62 -12.92
C ILE A 3 6.90 36.06 -11.52
N ILE A 4 7.28 36.94 -10.59
CA ILE A 4 7.61 36.57 -9.20
C ILE A 4 6.35 36.07 -8.50
N THR A 5 5.20 36.71 -8.72
CA THR A 5 3.90 36.29 -8.16
C THR A 5 3.46 34.91 -8.68
N SER A 6 3.61 34.65 -9.98
CA SER A 6 3.31 33.34 -10.57
C SER A 6 4.23 32.22 -10.06
N VAL A 7 5.52 32.50 -9.88
CA VAL A 7 6.49 31.53 -9.34
C VAL A 7 6.17 31.20 -7.88
N VAL A 8 5.88 32.19 -7.06
CA VAL A 8 5.52 31.99 -5.64
C VAL A 8 4.22 31.18 -5.52
N LEU A 9 3.21 31.47 -6.35
CA LEU A 9 1.96 30.71 -6.36
C LEU A 9 2.18 29.22 -6.69
N CYS A 10 3.00 28.91 -7.70
CA CYS A 10 3.36 27.52 -8.04
C CYS A 10 4.10 26.82 -6.89
N LEU A 11 5.01 27.51 -6.20
CA LEU A 11 5.75 26.95 -5.07
C LEU A 11 4.82 26.62 -3.87
N PHE A 12 3.79 27.42 -3.62
CA PHE A 12 2.80 27.10 -2.58
C PHE A 12 1.94 25.86 -2.94
N LEU A 13 1.59 25.70 -4.22
CA LEU A 13 0.79 24.57 -4.70
C LEU A 13 1.53 23.23 -4.59
N ILE A 14 2.84 23.19 -4.90
CA ILE A 14 3.63 21.95 -4.81
C ILE A 14 3.86 21.49 -3.37
N ASN A 15 3.92 22.40 -2.39
CA ASN A 15 4.14 22.06 -0.98
C ASN A 15 2.85 21.54 -0.29
N SER A 16 1.69 21.69 -0.93
CA SER A 16 0.40 21.24 -0.41
C SER A 16 0.13 19.74 -0.69
N VAL A 17 0.94 19.11 -1.55
CA VAL A 17 0.73 17.72 -1.95
C VAL A 17 1.32 16.78 -0.90
N SER A 18 0.52 16.46 0.12
CA SER A 18 0.77 15.29 0.97
C SER A 18 0.52 14.03 0.14
N ILE A 19 1.51 13.59 -0.64
CA ILE A 19 1.46 12.30 -1.34
C ILE A 19 1.49 11.23 -0.26
N LYS A 20 0.32 10.77 0.18
CA LYS A 20 0.21 9.47 0.83
C LYS A 20 0.58 8.46 -0.23
N VAL A 21 1.85 8.07 -0.27
CA VAL A 21 2.22 6.77 -0.81
C VAL A 21 1.45 5.79 0.07
N LEU A 22 0.25 5.40 -0.38
CA LEU A 22 -0.44 4.28 0.22
C LEU A 22 0.53 3.13 0.05
N ALA A 23 1.18 2.77 1.15
CA ALA A 23 2.04 1.61 1.22
C ALA A 23 1.15 0.38 0.96
N GLN A 24 0.85 0.12 -0.31
CA GLN A 24 0.60 -1.21 -0.83
C GLN A 24 1.97 -1.79 -1.19
N ASP A 25 2.87 -1.83 -0.22
CA ASP A 25 4.17 -2.52 -0.24
C ASP A 25 4.00 -4.05 -0.27
N GLY A 26 2.82 -4.54 -0.66
CA GLY A 26 2.46 -5.96 -0.66
C GLY A 26 2.41 -6.58 0.74
N SER A 27 2.60 -5.81 1.82
CA SER A 27 2.59 -6.33 3.19
C SER A 27 1.18 -6.42 3.77
N CYS A 28 1.00 -7.35 4.70
CA CYS A 28 -0.25 -7.59 5.42
C CYS A 28 -0.01 -7.90 6.89
N SER A 29 -1.02 -7.66 7.71
CA SER A 29 -1.06 -7.93 9.14
C SER A 29 -2.51 -8.05 9.61
N ALA A 30 -2.73 -8.31 10.90
CA ALA A 30 -4.09 -8.32 11.47
C ALA A 30 -4.84 -6.99 11.27
N ALA A 31 -4.12 -5.87 11.17
CA ALA A 31 -4.68 -4.54 10.93
C ALA A 31 -4.66 -4.12 9.46
N LYS A 32 -4.02 -4.89 8.57
CA LYS A 32 -3.84 -4.57 7.15
C LYS A 32 -4.11 -5.81 6.30
N LEU A 33 -5.29 -5.85 5.71
CA LEU A 33 -5.71 -6.95 4.85
C LEU A 33 -5.09 -6.86 3.45
N CYS A 34 -5.06 -8.01 2.78
CA CYS A 34 -4.67 -8.08 1.39
C CYS A 34 -5.85 -7.66 0.50
N GLN A 35 -5.56 -7.42 -0.77
CA GLN A 35 -6.61 -7.24 -1.76
C GLN A 35 -7.44 -8.53 -1.89
N SER A 36 -8.72 -8.39 -2.23
CA SER A 36 -9.60 -9.55 -2.45
C SER A 36 -8.97 -10.53 -3.43
N GLY A 37 -9.00 -11.82 -3.09
CA GLY A 37 -8.39 -12.89 -3.87
C GLY A 37 -6.91 -13.16 -3.56
N TYR A 38 -6.30 -12.43 -2.62
CA TYR A 38 -4.94 -12.68 -2.13
C TYR A 38 -4.96 -13.23 -0.69
N CYS A 39 -3.99 -14.07 -0.38
CA CYS A 39 -3.74 -14.59 0.96
C CYS A 39 -2.62 -13.81 1.63
N CYS A 40 -2.73 -13.63 2.94
CA CYS A 40 -1.64 -13.11 3.75
C CYS A 40 -0.79 -14.27 4.27
N SER A 41 0.48 -14.32 3.88
CA SER A 41 1.42 -15.30 4.40
C SER A 41 1.76 -15.02 5.87
N LYS A 42 2.26 -16.04 6.59
CA LYS A 42 2.81 -15.89 7.95
C LYS A 42 3.97 -14.91 8.04
N PHE A 43 4.61 -14.60 6.91
CA PHE A 43 5.68 -13.62 6.82
C PHE A 43 5.17 -12.18 6.62
N GLY A 44 3.85 -11.98 6.59
CA GLY A 44 3.25 -10.65 6.47
C GLY A 44 3.27 -10.10 5.05
N TYR A 45 3.15 -10.97 4.04
CA TYR A 45 3.07 -10.57 2.63
C TYR A 45 1.84 -11.14 1.93
N CYS A 46 1.29 -10.38 0.99
CA CYS A 46 0.17 -10.75 0.15
C CYS A 46 0.64 -11.50 -1.09
N GLY A 47 -0.01 -12.62 -1.39
CA GLY A 47 0.24 -13.39 -2.61
C GLY A 47 -0.85 -14.42 -2.87
N THR A 48 -0.76 -15.12 -4.00
CA THR A 48 -1.78 -16.08 -4.46
C THR A 48 -1.24 -17.50 -4.63
N THR A 49 0.06 -17.72 -4.41
CA THR A 49 0.69 -19.05 -4.54
C THR A 49 0.66 -19.80 -3.21
N ASP A 50 1.00 -21.10 -3.22
CA ASP A 50 1.03 -21.94 -2.01
C ASP A 50 1.98 -21.43 -0.91
N ALA A 51 3.00 -20.64 -1.28
CA ALA A 51 3.88 -20.00 -0.30
C ALA A 51 3.13 -18.95 0.56
N TYR A 52 1.98 -18.47 0.11
CA TYR A 52 1.13 -17.49 0.77
C TYR A 52 -0.20 -18.09 1.23
N CYS A 53 -0.82 -18.91 0.38
CA CYS A 53 -2.15 -19.48 0.56
C CYS A 53 -2.13 -20.90 1.14
N GLY A 54 -1.00 -21.61 1.06
CA GLY A 54 -0.92 -23.01 1.42
C GLY A 54 -1.21 -23.27 2.90
N SER A 55 -1.68 -24.48 3.20
CA SER A 55 -1.92 -24.91 4.57
C SER A 55 -0.64 -24.79 5.40
N GLY A 56 -0.72 -24.10 6.53
CA GLY A 56 0.43 -23.81 7.37
C GLY A 56 1.33 -22.65 6.92
N ASN A 57 1.13 -22.08 5.72
CA ASN A 57 1.81 -20.86 5.26
C ASN A 57 0.93 -19.62 5.34
N CYS A 58 -0.38 -19.80 5.23
CA CYS A 58 -1.34 -18.72 5.35
C CYS A 58 -1.58 -18.30 6.81
N ALA A 59 -1.64 -16.99 7.03
CA ALA A 59 -1.99 -16.35 8.29
C ALA A 59 -3.41 -15.74 8.28
N SER A 60 -3.85 -15.17 7.17
CA SER A 60 -5.21 -14.65 7.01
C SER A 60 -5.66 -14.66 5.55
N GLN A 61 -6.98 -14.64 5.31
CA GLN A 61 -7.58 -14.74 3.96
C GLN A 61 -7.19 -16.03 3.23
N CYS A 62 -7.13 -17.14 3.99
CA CYS A 62 -6.78 -18.45 3.46
C CYS A 62 -7.93 -19.01 2.61
N PRO A 63 -7.63 -19.75 1.53
CA PRO A 63 -8.65 -20.52 0.83
C PRO A 63 -9.24 -21.56 1.81
N GLY A 64 -10.56 -21.61 1.88
CA GLY A 64 -11.32 -22.58 2.67
C GLY A 64 -11.43 -23.94 2.02
#